data_AF-A0A328ADB7-F1
#
_entry.id   AF-A0A328ADB7-F1
#
_cell.length_a   1.000
_cell.length_b   1.000
_cell.length_c   1.000
_cell.angle_alpha   90.00
_cell.angle_beta   90.00
_cell.angle_gamma   90.00
#
_symmetry.space_group_name_H-M   'P 1'
#
loop_
_entity.id
_entity.type
_entity.pdbx_description
1 polymer ?
#
loop_
_entity_poly.entity_id
_entity_poly.type
_entity_poly.pdbx_seq_one_letter_code
_entity_poly.pdbx_strand_id
1 'polypeptide(L)'
;MRPVPFAAISSLMALAVGACAAPPGREAAPGAQAGSAPRQCFWTRNVNGFAAADDNVVNVRVSGGDIYQLALFAPCRDVDWAQGVALRSRAGSTVCTGADAELIVPGPLGPNTCQVREVRRLTPEEAAALPSRARP
;
A
#
# COMPACT_ATOMS: atom_id res chain seq x y z
N MET A 1 7.15 40.08 63.69
CA MET A 1 5.99 40.22 64.60
C MET A 1 4.91 41.04 63.92
N ARG A 2 3.84 40.37 63.47
CA ARG A 2 2.43 40.79 63.46
C ARG A 2 1.63 39.66 62.79
N PRO A 3 0.91 38.83 63.57
CA PRO A 3 0.08 37.73 63.09
C PRO A 3 -1.39 38.18 63.01
N VAL A 4 -2.13 37.75 62.00
CA VAL A 4 -3.60 37.81 61.98
C VAL A 4 -4.15 36.80 60.94
N PRO A 5 -5.39 36.31 61.08
CA PRO A 5 -5.63 35.00 61.68
C PRO A 5 -6.50 34.07 60.80
N PHE A 6 -6.59 32.82 61.26
CA PHE A 6 -7.49 31.76 60.80
C PHE A 6 -8.98 32.14 60.90
N ALA A 7 -9.77 31.46 60.04
CA ALA A 7 -11.25 31.32 59.97
C ALA A 7 -11.87 32.05 58.75
N ALA A 8 -12.73 31.46 57.93
CA ALA A 8 -13.58 30.30 58.14
C ALA A 8 -13.84 29.55 56.83
N ILE A 9 -14.01 28.24 57.00
CA ILE A 9 -14.42 27.24 56.02
C ILE A 9 -15.92 27.41 55.77
N SER A 10 -16.36 27.44 54.52
CA SER A 10 -17.68 26.89 54.13
C SER A 10 -17.73 26.57 52.64
N SER A 11 -17.90 25.28 52.42
CA SER A 11 -17.87 24.51 51.19
C SER A 11 -18.96 24.93 50.19
N LEU A 12 -18.59 25.09 48.92
CA LEU A 12 -19.53 24.94 47.81
C LEU A 12 -18.98 23.98 46.76
N MET A 13 -19.45 22.74 46.91
CA MET A 13 -19.83 21.75 45.91
C MET A 13 -19.22 21.83 44.50
N ALA A 14 -18.46 20.77 44.22
CA ALA A 14 -17.92 20.25 42.97
C ALA A 14 -18.73 20.47 41.68
N LEU A 15 -18.00 20.72 40.57
CA LEU A 15 -18.27 20.11 39.27
C LEU A 15 -16.96 19.97 38.44
N ALA A 16 -16.47 18.74 38.43
CA ALA A 16 -15.91 17.95 37.33
C ALA A 16 -15.38 18.63 36.04
N VAL A 17 -14.12 18.24 35.73
CA VAL A 17 -13.55 17.91 34.40
C VAL A 17 -13.17 19.08 33.48
N GLY A 18 -11.89 19.45 33.54
CA GLY A 18 -11.20 20.31 32.57
C GLY A 18 -10.06 19.56 31.89
N ALA A 19 -10.38 18.95 30.76
CA ALA A 19 -9.56 18.43 29.66
C ALA A 19 -8.01 18.43 29.81
N CYS A 20 -7.43 17.23 29.70
CA CYS A 20 -6.10 17.06 29.12
C CYS A 20 -6.03 17.76 27.76
N ALA A 21 -5.21 18.80 27.65
CA ALA A 21 -4.78 19.35 26.38
C ALA A 21 -3.85 18.34 25.70
N ALA A 22 -4.44 17.34 25.04
CA ALA A 22 -3.76 16.61 23.98
C ALA A 22 -3.64 17.58 22.78
N PRO A 23 -2.48 17.67 22.10
CA PRO A 23 -2.42 18.36 20.82
C PRO A 23 -3.46 17.71 19.89
N PRO A 24 -4.20 18.49 19.07
CA PRO A 24 -5.14 17.92 18.13
C PRO A 24 -4.37 16.92 17.26
N GLY A 25 -4.67 15.64 17.49
CA GLY A 25 -4.34 14.58 16.58
C GLY A 25 -4.86 15.02 15.23
N ARG A 26 -3.95 15.12 14.26
CA ARG A 26 -4.34 15.13 12.86
C ARG A 26 -5.18 13.88 12.67
N GLU A 27 -6.47 14.09 12.48
CA GLU A 27 -7.40 13.13 11.94
C GLU A 27 -6.84 12.75 10.56
N ALA A 28 -6.04 11.68 10.54
CA ALA A 28 -5.60 11.08 9.31
C ALA A 28 -6.87 10.57 8.64
N ALA A 29 -7.28 11.24 7.57
CA ALA A 29 -8.22 10.67 6.63
C ALA A 29 -7.80 9.22 6.33
N PRO A 30 -8.72 8.26 6.22
CA PRO A 30 -8.42 6.91 5.76
C PRO A 30 -8.06 6.99 4.27
N GLY A 31 -6.84 7.43 4.01
CA GLY A 31 -6.25 7.65 2.71
C GLY A 31 -4.82 7.15 2.79
N ALA A 32 -4.67 5.85 2.62
CA ALA A 32 -3.44 5.16 2.26
C ALA A 32 -2.17 5.67 2.99
N GLN A 33 -1.97 5.27 4.25
CA GLN A 33 -0.61 4.96 4.65
C GLN A 33 -0.16 3.73 3.86
N ALA A 34 0.31 3.95 2.63
CA ALA A 34 1.23 3.03 1.97
C ALA A 34 2.53 3.05 2.78
N GLY A 35 2.50 2.41 3.96
CA GLY A 35 3.70 2.08 4.69
C GLY A 35 4.55 1.28 3.71
N SER A 36 5.69 1.84 3.34
CA SER A 36 6.65 1.18 2.47
C SER A 36 7.02 -0.14 3.15
N ALA A 37 6.35 -1.22 2.75
CA ALA A 37 6.59 -2.54 3.29
C ALA A 37 8.09 -2.83 3.14
N PRO A 38 8.73 -3.55 4.09
CA PRO A 38 10.13 -3.93 3.95
C PRO A 38 10.34 -4.47 2.54
N ARG A 39 11.28 -3.90 1.78
CA ARG A 39 11.41 -4.18 0.34
C ARG A 39 11.75 -5.64 0.15
N GLN A 40 10.78 -6.43 -0.30
CA GLN A 40 10.96 -7.86 -0.50
C GLN A 40 11.14 -8.09 -1.99
N CYS A 41 12.31 -8.60 -2.33
CA CYS A 41 12.67 -8.90 -3.69
C CYS A 41 12.11 -10.26 -4.10
N PHE A 42 11.69 -10.41 -5.36
CA PHE A 42 11.29 -11.70 -5.91
C PHE A 42 11.90 -11.95 -7.28
N TRP A 43 12.13 -13.22 -7.61
CA TRP A 43 12.65 -13.60 -8.90
C TRP A 43 11.56 -13.55 -9.96
N THR A 44 11.86 -12.94 -11.11
CA THR A 44 10.91 -12.82 -12.22
C THR A 44 10.42 -14.20 -12.69
N ARG A 45 11.28 -15.22 -12.69
CA ARG A 45 10.94 -16.61 -13.04
C ARG A 45 9.95 -17.30 -12.08
N ASN A 46 9.79 -16.77 -10.87
CA ASN A 46 8.89 -17.35 -9.88
C ASN A 46 7.46 -16.80 -10.00
N VAL A 47 7.22 -15.83 -10.89
CA VAL A 47 5.87 -15.34 -11.16
C VAL A 47 5.09 -16.42 -11.87
N ASN A 48 3.95 -16.84 -11.29
CA ASN A 48 3.12 -17.93 -11.81
C ASN A 48 1.66 -17.55 -12.03
N GLY A 49 1.28 -16.33 -11.68
CA GLY A 49 -0.06 -15.79 -11.92
C GLY A 49 -0.02 -14.27 -11.96
N PHE A 50 -0.99 -13.68 -12.66
CA PHE A 50 -1.18 -12.24 -12.71
C PHE A 50 -2.67 -11.93 -12.78
N ALA A 51 -3.04 -10.75 -12.27
CA ALA A 51 -4.36 -10.18 -12.43
C ALA A 51 -4.25 -8.66 -12.40
N ALA A 52 -4.80 -8.00 -13.40
CA ALA A 52 -4.92 -6.55 -13.38
C ALA A 52 -6.17 -6.12 -12.60
N ALA A 53 -5.99 -5.25 -11.62
CA ALA A 53 -7.12 -4.59 -10.97
C ALA A 53 -7.75 -3.57 -11.93
N ASP A 54 -6.89 -2.83 -12.64
CA ASP A 54 -7.19 -1.83 -13.66
C ASP A 54 -5.95 -1.60 -14.55
N ASP A 55 -6.01 -0.62 -15.46
CA ASP A 55 -4.92 -0.30 -16.39
C ASP A 55 -3.62 0.21 -15.71
N ASN A 56 -3.66 0.57 -14.43
CA ASN A 56 -2.53 1.11 -13.68
C ASN A 56 -2.05 0.18 -12.57
N VAL A 57 -2.81 -0.85 -12.21
CA VAL A 57 -2.50 -1.72 -11.06
C VAL A 57 -2.58 -3.18 -11.45
N VAL A 58 -1.45 -3.88 -11.32
CA VAL A 58 -1.32 -5.30 -11.62
C VAL A 58 -0.82 -6.04 -10.40
N ASN A 59 -1.54 -7.08 -9.99
CA ASN A 59 -1.10 -7.98 -8.93
C ASN A 59 -0.47 -9.22 -9.56
N VAL A 60 0.68 -9.64 -9.04
CA VAL A 60 1.39 -10.85 -9.48
C VAL A 60 1.50 -11.82 -8.32
N ARG A 61 1.27 -13.10 -8.59
CA ARG A 61 1.51 -14.19 -7.64
C ARG A 61 2.90 -14.77 -7.90
N VAL A 62 3.66 -14.93 -6.82
CA VAL A 62 4.98 -15.55 -6.83
C VAL A 62 4.90 -16.94 -6.19
N SER A 63 5.77 -17.86 -6.60
CA SER A 63 5.97 -19.15 -5.94
C SER A 63 6.14 -18.97 -4.43
N GLY A 64 5.31 -19.65 -3.64
CA GLY A 64 5.17 -19.42 -2.20
C GLY A 64 3.82 -18.81 -1.80
N GLY A 65 3.05 -18.30 -2.76
CA GLY A 65 1.71 -17.76 -2.54
C GLY A 65 1.66 -16.26 -2.22
N ASP A 66 2.83 -15.62 -2.09
CA ASP A 66 2.92 -14.17 -1.92
C ASP A 66 2.37 -13.43 -3.14
N ILE A 67 1.59 -12.37 -2.88
CA ILE A 67 1.08 -11.47 -3.90
C ILE A 67 1.81 -10.14 -3.82
N TYR A 68 2.33 -9.70 -4.95
CA TYR A 68 2.94 -8.38 -5.11
C TYR A 68 2.05 -7.51 -5.97
N GLN A 69 1.80 -6.30 -5.51
CA GLN A 69 1.12 -5.27 -6.27
C GLN A 69 2.15 -4.41 -7.00
N LEU A 70 1.96 -4.28 -8.30
CA LEU A 70 2.74 -3.47 -9.21
C LEU A 70 1.87 -2.27 -9.60
N ALA A 71 2.26 -1.08 -9.16
CA ALA A 71 1.66 0.16 -9.65
C ALA A 71 2.44 0.62 -10.88
N LEU A 72 1.75 0.88 -11.98
CA LEU A 72 2.33 1.33 -13.24
C LEU A 72 2.47 2.85 -13.25
N PHE A 73 3.42 3.33 -14.05
CA PHE A 73 3.68 4.76 -14.16
C PHE A 73 2.58 5.50 -14.94
N ALA A 74 1.99 4.82 -15.93
CA ALA A 74 0.90 5.29 -16.77
C ALA A 74 -0.03 4.10 -17.10
N PRO A 75 -1.27 4.37 -17.57
CA PRO A 75 -2.19 3.32 -17.98
C PRO A 75 -1.56 2.42 -19.05
N CYS A 76 -1.52 1.13 -18.76
CA CYS A 76 -1.03 0.10 -19.64
C CYS A 76 -2.19 -0.45 -20.45
N ARG A 77 -2.29 0.00 -21.69
CA ARG A 77 -3.35 -0.42 -22.59
C ARG A 77 -3.38 -1.95 -22.69
N ASP A 78 -4.58 -2.50 -22.60
CA ASP A 78 -4.90 -3.91 -22.80
C ASP A 78 -4.50 -4.87 -21.69
N VAL A 79 -3.95 -4.37 -20.58
CA VAL A 79 -3.47 -5.22 -19.48
C VAL A 79 -4.59 -5.96 -18.76
N ASP A 80 -5.79 -5.38 -18.73
CA ASP A 80 -6.93 -5.90 -17.97
C ASP A 80 -7.72 -7.00 -18.69
N TRP A 81 -7.54 -7.13 -20.01
CA TRP A 81 -8.11 -8.21 -20.82
C TRP A 81 -7.05 -9.16 -21.40
N ALA A 82 -5.75 -8.88 -21.16
CA ALA A 82 -4.66 -9.74 -21.55
C ALA A 82 -4.82 -11.17 -20.99
N GLN A 83 -4.50 -12.17 -21.80
CA GLN A 83 -4.49 -13.58 -21.39
C GLN A 83 -3.15 -14.01 -20.77
N GLY A 84 -2.14 -13.15 -20.87
CA GLY A 84 -0.79 -13.40 -20.41
C GLY A 84 0.02 -12.10 -20.46
N VAL A 85 0.93 -11.95 -19.52
CA VAL A 85 1.89 -10.83 -19.47
C VAL A 85 3.27 -11.39 -19.17
N ALA A 86 4.31 -10.72 -19.66
CA ALA A 86 5.67 -11.01 -19.25
C ALA A 86 6.16 -9.91 -18.32
N LEU A 87 6.72 -10.28 -17.17
CA LEU A 87 7.45 -9.37 -16.33
C LEU A 87 8.93 -9.43 -16.75
N ARG A 88 9.56 -8.28 -16.98
CA ARG A 88 10.98 -8.16 -17.28
C ARG A 88 11.66 -7.40 -16.15
N SER A 89 12.74 -7.95 -15.62
CA SER A 89 13.63 -7.23 -14.72
C SER A 89 14.71 -6.49 -15.53
N ARG A 90 14.94 -5.21 -15.22
CA ARG A 90 15.95 -4.36 -15.85
C ARG A 90 17.32 -4.47 -15.18
N ALA A 91 17.33 -4.66 -13.86
CA ALA A 91 18.56 -4.65 -13.05
C ALA A 91 19.18 -6.05 -12.88
N GLY A 92 18.58 -7.09 -13.48
CA GLY A 92 19.01 -8.49 -13.31
C GLY A 92 17.86 -9.47 -13.52
N SER A 93 17.73 -10.47 -12.66
CA SER A 93 16.65 -11.48 -12.70
C SER A 93 15.64 -11.37 -11.56
N THR A 94 15.77 -10.33 -10.74
CA THR A 94 15.01 -10.12 -9.51
C THR A 94 14.43 -8.72 -9.51
N VAL A 95 13.18 -8.59 -9.09
CA VAL A 95 12.47 -7.33 -8.93
C VAL A 95 12.39 -7.00 -7.44
N CYS A 96 12.98 -5.86 -7.06
CA CYS A 96 12.92 -5.33 -5.70
C CYS A 96 12.12 -4.03 -5.62
N THR A 97 12.19 -3.21 -6.68
CA THR A 97 11.51 -1.93 -6.78
C THR A 97 10.83 -1.79 -8.14
N GLY A 98 9.94 -0.79 -8.27
CA GLY A 98 9.27 -0.51 -9.54
C GLY A 98 10.24 -0.16 -10.66
N ALA A 99 11.28 0.63 -10.36
CA ALA A 99 12.29 1.01 -11.35
C ALA A 99 13.11 -0.18 -11.90
N ASP A 100 13.06 -1.35 -11.25
CA ASP A 100 13.73 -2.55 -11.73
C ASP A 100 12.83 -3.40 -12.63
N ALA A 101 11.57 -3.03 -12.85
CA ALA A 101 10.58 -3.87 -13.53
C ALA A 101 9.87 -3.17 -14.69
N GLU A 102 9.61 -3.96 -15.73
CA GLU A 102 8.80 -3.59 -16.88
C GLU A 102 7.80 -4.70 -17.15
N LEU A 103 6.54 -4.31 -17.36
CA LEU A 103 5.49 -5.23 -17.74
C LEU A 103 5.34 -5.21 -19.26
N ILE A 104 5.37 -6.37 -19.89
CA ILE A 104 5.20 -6.53 -21.34
C ILE A 104 3.83 -7.17 -21.55
N VAL A 105 2.93 -6.41 -22.17
CA VAL A 105 1.55 -6.80 -22.42
C VAL A 105 1.36 -7.03 -23.92
N PRO A 106 0.89 -8.20 -24.36
CA PRO A 106 0.53 -8.44 -25.75
C PRO A 106 -0.60 -7.49 -26.18
N GLY A 107 -0.46 -6.88 -27.35
CA GLY A 107 -1.49 -6.02 -27.94
C GLY A 107 -1.68 -6.29 -29.43
N PRO A 108 -2.75 -5.76 -30.04
CA PRO A 108 -3.11 -6.02 -31.44
C PRO A 108 -2.08 -5.50 -32.45
N LEU A 109 -1.31 -4.47 -32.07
CA LEU A 109 -0.24 -3.88 -32.89
C LEU A 109 1.17 -4.38 -32.51
N GLY A 110 1.25 -5.33 -31.57
CA GLY A 110 2.50 -5.84 -31.01
C GLY A 110 2.59 -5.69 -29.48
N PRO A 111 3.67 -6.16 -28.85
CA PRO A 111 3.85 -6.07 -27.41
C PRO A 111 4.03 -4.61 -26.93
N ASN A 112 3.20 -4.19 -25.98
CA ASN A 112 3.33 -2.91 -25.29
C ASN A 112 4.21 -3.09 -24.04
N THR A 113 5.20 -2.20 -23.84
CA THR A 113 6.01 -2.19 -22.62
C THR A 113 5.51 -1.09 -21.69
N CYS A 114 5.12 -1.49 -20.48
CA CYS A 114 4.55 -0.64 -19.46
C CYS A 114 5.50 -0.53 -18.26
N GLN A 115 5.80 0.71 -17.88
CA GLN A 115 6.77 1.01 -16.83
C GLN A 115 6.16 0.79 -15.46
N VAL A 116 6.83 0.04 -14.60
CA VAL A 116 6.41 -0.13 -13.20
C VAL A 116 6.97 1.04 -12.39
N ARG A 117 6.10 1.69 -11.63
CA ARG A 117 6.46 2.79 -10.71
C ARG A 117 6.81 2.26 -9.34
N GLU A 118 6.00 1.34 -8.83
CA GLU A 118 6.13 0.82 -7.46
C GLU A 118 5.82 -0.67 -7.42
N VAL A 119 6.56 -1.37 -6.55
CA VAL A 119 6.32 -2.78 -6.21
C VAL A 119 6.19 -2.87 -4.70
N ARG A 120 5.10 -3.46 -4.23
CA ARG A 120 4.89 -3.74 -2.82
C ARG A 120 4.35 -5.15 -2.62
N ARG A 121 4.76 -5.80 -1.54
CA ARG A 121 4.14 -7.06 -1.12
C ARG A 121 2.82 -6.76 -0.42
N LEU A 122 1.77 -7.47 -0.78
CA LEU A 122 0.51 -7.44 -0.05
C LEU A 122 0.62 -8.32 1.20
N THR A 123 0.03 -7.85 2.29
CA THR A 123 -0.22 -8.70 3.45
C THR A 123 -1.26 -9.78 3.11
N PRO A 124 -1.29 -10.90 3.85
CA PRO A 124 -2.31 -11.94 3.64
C PRO A 124 -3.74 -11.40 3.72
N GLU A 125 -3.98 -10.42 4.59
CA GLU A 125 -5.27 -9.77 4.79
C GLU A 125 -5.64 -8.91 3.56
N GLU A 126 -4.71 -8.11 3.04
CA GLU A 126 -4.92 -7.34 1.81
C GLU A 126 -5.14 -8.25 0.60
N ALA A 127 -4.38 -9.33 0.48
CA ALA A 127 -4.51 -10.32 -0.58
C ALA A 127 -5.89 -11.00 -0.56
N ALA A 128 -6.40 -11.34 0.64
CA ALA A 128 -7.73 -11.92 0.81
C ALA A 128 -8.85 -10.92 0.49
N ALA A 129 -8.64 -9.63 0.77
CA ALA A 129 -9.58 -8.56 0.48
C ALA A 129 -9.61 -8.12 -1.00
N LEU A 130 -8.69 -8.62 -1.85
CA LEU A 130 -8.70 -8.29 -3.27
C LEU A 130 -10.03 -8.70 -3.94
N PRO A 131 -10.59 -7.85 -4.82
CA PRO A 131 -11.76 -8.20 -5.61
C PRO A 131 -11.42 -9.34 -6.57
N SER A 132 -12.43 -10.13 -6.95
CA SER A 132 -12.23 -11.34 -7.76
C SER A 132 -11.46 -11.10 -9.06
N ARG A 133 -11.63 -9.93 -9.72
CA ARG A 133 -10.89 -9.59 -10.96
C ARG A 133 -9.40 -9.34 -10.73
N ALA A 134 -9.03 -8.87 -9.54
CA ALA A 134 -7.67 -8.44 -9.21
C ALA A 134 -6.87 -9.54 -8.53
N ARG A 135 -7.45 -10.73 -8.37
CA ARG A 135 -6.83 -11.88 -7.72
C ARG A 135 -6.14 -12.75 -8.79
N PRO A 136 -4.79 -12.87 -8.75
CA PRO A 136 -4.01 -13.65 -9.71
C PRO A 136 -4.23 -15.16 -9.58
#